data_AF-E0RWI3-F1
#
_entry.id   AF-E0RWI3-F1
#
_cell.length_a   1.000
_cell.length_b   1.000
_cell.length_c   1.000
_cell.angle_alpha   90.00
_cell.angle_beta   90.00
_cell.angle_gamma   90.00
#
_symmetry.space_group_name_H-M   'P 1'
#
loop_
_entity.id
_entity.type
_entity.pdbx_description
1 polymer ?
#
loop_
_entity_poly.entity_id
_entity_poly.type
_entity_poly.pdbx_seq_one_letter_code
_entity_poly.pdbx_strand_id
1 'polypeptide(L)'
;MAVSGGNTVSNKNDNLEWKEVKVDHVCQDAWIDFRRCDYELPNGEVIGPVYNYSKHSFSIVVATDENGDFICVRQYRHGIDEITTEFPAGGIEYKEKSNVPYITYDNIIATEDEAFEAAKRELQEETGYVSDDWKHLMTVPANATLSNSRVHIYSAINCRKVSDQELDETEFLYVKNLPEEDLLNRIHGGDFKQSLHILAYYLFKENQK
;
A
#
# COMPACT_ATOMS: atom_id res chain seq x y z
N MET A 1 54.80 -16.76 -9.06
CA MET A 1 53.76 -17.39 -9.90
C MET A 1 52.48 -16.64 -9.64
N ALA A 2 51.98 -15.92 -10.64
CA ALA A 2 50.76 -15.14 -10.56
C ALA A 2 49.54 -16.08 -10.61
N VAL A 3 48.60 -15.89 -9.70
CA VAL A 3 47.27 -16.53 -9.77
C VAL A 3 46.40 -15.60 -10.59
N SER A 4 46.12 -16.00 -11.81
CA SER A 4 45.28 -15.28 -12.78
C SER A 4 43.85 -15.18 -12.28
N GLY A 5 43.33 -13.96 -12.29
CA GLY A 5 41.93 -13.65 -12.02
C GLY A 5 40.99 -14.38 -12.98
N GLY A 6 39.94 -14.99 -12.41
CA GLY A 6 38.82 -15.50 -13.17
C GLY A 6 38.00 -14.34 -13.71
N ASN A 7 38.03 -14.15 -15.02
CA ASN A 7 37.03 -13.35 -15.72
C ASN A 7 35.68 -14.09 -15.60
N THR A 8 34.75 -13.53 -14.83
CA THR A 8 33.33 -13.88 -14.93
C THR A 8 32.79 -13.26 -16.22
N VAL A 9 32.60 -14.11 -17.23
CA VAL A 9 31.85 -13.75 -18.44
C VAL A 9 30.39 -13.55 -18.02
N SER A 10 29.93 -12.31 -17.96
CA SER A 10 28.50 -12.01 -17.77
C SER A 10 27.72 -12.57 -18.96
N ASN A 11 26.86 -13.56 -18.72
CA ASN A 11 25.95 -14.06 -19.74
C ASN A 11 25.04 -12.90 -20.19
N LYS A 12 25.06 -12.56 -21.48
CA LYS A 12 24.17 -11.55 -22.08
C LYS A 12 22.67 -11.85 -21.90
N ASN A 13 22.31 -13.07 -21.48
CA ASN A 13 20.93 -13.53 -21.38
C ASN A 13 20.22 -13.22 -20.05
N ASP A 14 20.91 -12.63 -19.07
CA ASP A 14 20.33 -12.42 -17.73
C ASP A 14 19.94 -10.96 -17.44
N ASN A 15 20.30 -10.02 -18.33
CA ASN A 15 19.91 -8.63 -18.14
C ASN A 15 18.46 -8.41 -18.63
N LEU A 16 17.53 -8.30 -17.68
CA LEU A 16 16.13 -7.97 -17.92
C LEU A 16 15.81 -6.50 -17.57
N GLU A 17 16.81 -5.72 -17.17
CA GLU A 17 16.64 -4.35 -16.71
C GLU A 17 16.34 -3.40 -17.89
N TRP A 18 15.33 -2.56 -17.70
CA TRP A 18 14.99 -1.49 -18.62
C TRP A 18 15.55 -0.20 -18.06
N LYS A 19 16.27 0.56 -18.89
CA LYS A 19 16.87 1.82 -18.48
C LYS A 19 15.99 2.98 -18.90
N GLU A 20 15.55 3.80 -17.95
CA GLU A 20 14.85 5.04 -18.28
C GLU A 20 15.80 5.97 -19.06
N VAL A 21 15.38 6.40 -20.25
CA VAL A 21 16.14 7.31 -21.11
C VAL A 21 15.46 8.67 -21.28
N LYS A 22 14.17 8.74 -20.96
CA LYS A 22 13.40 9.99 -20.96
C LYS A 22 12.25 9.92 -19.96
N VAL A 23 11.99 11.03 -19.27
CA VAL A 23 10.81 11.21 -18.41
C VAL A 23 10.19 12.58 -18.66
N ASP A 24 8.89 12.61 -18.97
CA ASP A 24 8.06 13.80 -18.98
C ASP A 24 7.05 13.71 -17.82
N HIS A 25 7.08 14.68 -16.90
CA HIS A 25 6.07 14.81 -15.84
C HIS A 25 4.81 15.45 -16.42
N VAL A 26 3.79 14.64 -16.71
CA VAL A 26 2.53 15.07 -17.32
C VAL A 26 1.69 15.86 -16.32
N CYS A 27 1.66 15.41 -15.07
CA CYS A 27 1.02 16.07 -13.94
C CYS A 27 1.81 15.75 -12.67
N GLN A 28 2.19 16.78 -11.92
CA GLN A 28 2.95 16.62 -10.67
C GLN A 28 2.45 17.63 -9.63
N ASP A 29 1.87 17.13 -8.56
CA ASP A 29 1.36 17.90 -7.43
C ASP A 29 1.46 17.10 -6.12
N ALA A 30 0.78 17.54 -5.06
CA ALA A 30 0.79 16.89 -3.75
C ALA A 30 0.13 15.49 -3.72
N TRP A 31 -0.60 15.11 -4.78
CA TRP A 31 -1.43 13.91 -4.83
C TRP A 31 -0.94 12.88 -5.84
N ILE A 32 -0.26 13.31 -6.90
CA ILE A 32 0.24 12.42 -7.93
C ILE A 32 1.47 12.98 -8.64
N ASP A 33 2.35 12.07 -9.05
CA ASP A 33 3.34 12.32 -10.10
C ASP A 33 3.08 11.35 -11.26
N PHE A 34 2.36 11.79 -12.28
CA PHE A 34 2.03 11.03 -13.48
C PHE A 34 3.05 11.29 -14.59
N ARG A 35 3.74 10.23 -15.00
CA ARG A 35 4.95 10.28 -15.83
C ARG A 35 4.74 9.54 -17.14
N ARG A 36 5.27 10.13 -18.20
CA ARG A 36 5.42 9.52 -19.53
C ARG A 36 6.90 9.23 -19.75
N CYS A 37 7.28 7.96 -19.74
CA CYS A 37 8.68 7.52 -19.78
C CYS A 37 8.99 6.76 -21.08
N ASP A 38 10.21 6.94 -21.59
CA ASP A 38 10.79 6.08 -22.62
C ASP A 38 11.89 5.22 -21.97
N TYR A 39 11.96 3.94 -22.35
CA TYR A 39 12.90 2.97 -21.80
C TYR A 39 13.76 2.35 -22.90
N GLU A 40 15.06 2.26 -22.67
CA GLU A 40 15.98 1.40 -23.42
C GLU A 40 15.90 -0.02 -22.85
N LEU A 41 15.52 -0.96 -23.71
CA LEU A 41 15.42 -2.39 -23.43
C LEU A 41 16.81 -3.05 -23.44
N PRO A 42 16.95 -4.26 -22.87
CA PRO A 42 18.22 -4.99 -22.90
C PRO A 42 18.80 -5.26 -24.29
N ASN A 43 17.96 -5.28 -25.33
CA ASN A 43 18.37 -5.45 -26.73
C ASN A 43 18.82 -4.12 -27.40
N GLY A 44 18.80 -3.00 -26.68
CA GLY A 44 19.13 -1.65 -27.17
C GLY A 44 17.98 -0.94 -27.91
N GLU A 45 16.81 -1.57 -28.03
CA GLU A 45 15.61 -0.92 -28.56
C GLU A 45 15.06 0.07 -27.54
N VAL A 46 14.63 1.24 -28.01
CA VAL A 46 13.93 2.21 -27.17
C VAL A 46 12.44 2.08 -27.41
N ILE A 47 11.67 1.86 -26.35
CA ILE A 47 10.21 1.85 -26.39
C ILE A 47 9.64 3.00 -25.58
N GLY A 48 8.47 3.47 -25.99
CA GLY A 48 7.72 4.49 -25.30
C GLY A 48 6.51 4.97 -26.10
N PRO A 49 5.55 5.65 -25.47
CA PRO A 49 5.54 5.97 -24.04
C PRO A 49 5.08 4.80 -23.15
N VAL A 50 5.78 4.58 -22.04
CA VAL A 50 5.31 3.80 -20.89
C VAL A 50 4.83 4.77 -19.82
N TYR A 51 3.63 4.57 -19.28
CA TYR A 51 3.04 5.46 -18.29
C TYR A 51 3.20 4.90 -16.89
N ASN A 52 3.78 5.68 -15.99
CA ASN A 52 3.96 5.34 -14.58
C ASN A 52 3.38 6.45 -13.70
N TYR A 53 3.04 6.13 -12.45
CA TYR A 53 2.62 7.12 -11.48
C TYR A 53 3.19 6.86 -10.09
N SER A 54 3.53 7.94 -9.38
CA SER A 54 3.81 7.90 -7.95
C SER A 54 2.62 8.45 -7.18
N LYS A 55 2.23 7.76 -6.11
CA LYS A 55 1.30 8.21 -5.07
C LYS A 55 1.88 7.88 -3.70
N HIS A 56 1.33 8.43 -2.63
CA HIS A 56 1.72 8.08 -1.27
C HIS A 56 1.59 6.57 -1.04
N SER A 57 2.57 5.96 -0.38
CA SER A 57 2.40 4.61 0.17
C SER A 57 1.37 4.67 1.31
N PHE A 58 0.72 3.56 1.58
CA PHE A 58 -0.34 3.51 2.59
C PHE A 58 -0.22 2.25 3.44
N SER A 59 -0.91 2.24 4.57
CA SER A 59 -1.00 1.09 5.45
C SER A 59 -2.39 0.44 5.34
N ILE A 60 -2.47 -0.88 5.56
CA ILE A 60 -3.72 -1.61 5.75
C ILE A 60 -3.65 -2.31 7.10
N VAL A 61 -4.70 -2.19 7.92
CA VAL A 61 -4.78 -2.83 9.23
C VAL A 61 -5.88 -3.87 9.27
N VAL A 62 -5.50 -5.15 9.29
CA VAL A 62 -6.45 -6.24 9.56
C VAL A 62 -6.68 -6.32 11.07
N ALA A 63 -7.71 -5.62 11.54
CA ALA A 63 -8.02 -5.48 12.95
C ALA A 63 -9.15 -6.42 13.39
N THR A 64 -9.01 -6.98 14.60
CA THR A 64 -10.10 -7.71 15.29
C THR A 64 -10.30 -7.14 16.70
N ASP A 65 -11.55 -7.00 17.12
CA ASP A 65 -11.89 -6.59 18.48
C ASP A 65 -11.74 -7.76 19.49
N GLU A 66 -12.04 -7.50 20.76
CA GLU A 66 -11.95 -8.51 21.84
C GLU A 66 -12.92 -9.69 21.67
N ASN A 67 -13.94 -9.59 20.81
CA ASN A 67 -14.83 -10.69 20.47
C ASN A 67 -14.35 -11.49 19.25
N GLY A 68 -13.28 -11.04 18.59
CA GLY A 68 -12.78 -11.61 17.36
C GLY A 68 -13.52 -11.13 16.09
N ASP A 69 -14.39 -10.13 16.21
CA ASP A 69 -15.05 -9.53 15.05
C ASP A 69 -14.06 -8.62 14.33
N PHE A 70 -14.03 -8.71 13.00
CA PHE A 70 -13.18 -7.88 12.15
C PHE A 70 -13.70 -6.44 12.13
N ILE A 71 -12.82 -5.49 12.44
CA ILE A 71 -13.13 -4.07 12.35
C ILE A 71 -12.89 -3.65 10.90
N CYS A 72 -13.97 -3.32 10.21
CA CYS A 72 -13.96 -2.85 8.83
C CYS A 72 -14.55 -1.45 8.73
N VAL A 73 -14.31 -0.80 7.60
CA VAL A 73 -14.93 0.47 7.23
C VAL A 73 -15.73 0.30 5.95
N ARG A 74 -16.69 1.20 5.74
CA ARG A 74 -17.48 1.28 4.51
C ARG A 74 -17.42 2.68 3.94
N GLN A 75 -16.85 2.78 2.75
CA GLN A 75 -16.55 4.07 2.12
C GLN A 75 -16.68 4.02 0.60
N TYR A 76 -16.83 5.20 0.00
CA TYR A 76 -16.92 5.38 -1.44
C TYR A 76 -15.53 5.39 -2.07
N ARG A 77 -15.32 4.55 -3.08
CA ARG A 77 -14.07 4.50 -3.84
C ARG A 77 -14.32 5.03 -5.25
N HIS A 78 -13.96 6.29 -5.46
CA HIS A 78 -14.15 7.02 -6.72
C HIS A 78 -13.45 6.36 -7.93
N GLY A 79 -12.43 5.52 -7.73
CA GLY A 79 -11.80 4.79 -8.83
C GLY A 79 -12.68 3.70 -9.45
N ILE A 80 -13.71 3.25 -8.75
CA ILE A 80 -14.67 2.23 -9.21
C ILE A 80 -16.13 2.68 -9.05
N ASP A 81 -16.36 3.93 -8.66
CA ASP A 81 -17.67 4.54 -8.41
C ASP A 81 -18.63 3.72 -7.53
N GLU A 82 -18.08 3.04 -6.53
CA GLU A 82 -18.83 2.13 -5.67
C GLU A 82 -18.52 2.34 -4.19
N ILE A 83 -19.50 2.04 -3.35
CA ILE A 83 -19.30 1.90 -1.90
C ILE A 83 -18.85 0.46 -1.64
N THR A 84 -17.71 0.28 -0.98
CA THR A 84 -17.14 -1.03 -0.66
C THR A 84 -16.90 -1.16 0.83
N THR A 85 -16.91 -2.40 1.34
CA THR A 85 -16.31 -2.73 2.64
C THR A 85 -14.84 -3.03 2.45
N GLU A 86 -14.03 -2.63 3.42
CA GLU A 86 -12.59 -2.82 3.44
C GLU A 86 -12.06 -2.69 4.87
N PHE A 87 -10.79 -3.03 5.07
CA PHE A 87 -10.11 -2.77 6.34
C PHE A 87 -9.69 -1.30 6.47
N PRO A 88 -9.48 -0.79 7.70
CA PRO A 88 -8.93 0.54 7.91
C PRO A 88 -7.59 0.71 7.20
N ALA A 89 -7.42 1.82 6.49
CA ALA A 89 -6.27 2.05 5.63
C ALA A 89 -6.13 3.50 5.19
N GLY A 90 -4.96 4.08 5.43
CA GLY A 90 -4.67 5.43 4.96
C GLY A 90 -3.20 5.71 4.68
N GLY A 91 -2.99 6.91 4.14
CA GLY A 91 -1.71 7.36 3.61
C GLY A 91 -0.66 7.53 4.69
N ILE A 92 0.59 7.23 4.35
CA ILE A 92 1.71 7.46 5.26
C ILE A 92 2.20 8.90 5.04
N GLU A 93 2.32 9.68 6.11
CA GLU A 93 2.83 11.05 6.01
C GLU A 93 4.36 11.09 5.89
N TYR A 94 4.88 11.95 5.01
CA TYR A 94 6.32 12.06 4.72
C TYR A 94 6.89 13.45 5.04
N LYS A 95 6.26 14.19 5.97
CA LYS A 95 6.53 15.62 6.20
C LYS A 95 8.01 15.96 6.42
N GLU A 96 8.84 15.03 6.89
CA GLU A 96 10.28 15.25 7.10
C GLU A 96 11.17 14.95 5.88
N LYS A 97 10.67 14.25 4.85
CA LYS A 97 11.47 13.74 3.73
C LYS A 97 11.49 14.63 2.50
N SER A 98 10.75 15.76 2.48
CA SER A 98 10.64 16.57 1.27
C SER A 98 10.75 18.06 1.50
N ASN A 99 11.71 18.68 0.79
CA ASN A 99 11.84 20.13 0.67
C ASN A 99 10.94 20.70 -0.45
N VAL A 100 10.08 19.88 -1.05
CA VAL A 100 9.19 20.26 -2.16
C VAL A 100 7.73 19.96 -1.81
N PRO A 101 6.77 20.75 -2.30
CA PRO A 101 5.35 20.61 -1.95
C PRO A 101 4.61 19.58 -2.82
N TYR A 102 5.32 18.72 -3.56
CA TYR A 102 4.75 17.77 -4.52
C TYR A 102 5.38 16.38 -4.40
N ILE A 103 4.67 15.36 -4.88
CA ILE A 103 5.14 13.97 -4.92
C ILE A 103 6.31 13.83 -5.88
N THR A 104 7.31 13.07 -5.46
CA THR A 104 8.43 12.58 -6.27
C THR A 104 8.53 11.06 -6.15
N TYR A 105 9.42 10.46 -6.92
CA TYR A 105 9.69 9.03 -6.80
C TYR A 105 10.22 8.63 -5.40
N ASP A 106 11.03 9.49 -4.78
CA ASP A 106 11.75 9.16 -3.54
C ASP A 106 10.97 9.52 -2.28
N ASN A 107 10.15 10.58 -2.31
CA ASN A 107 9.49 11.12 -1.11
C ASN A 107 8.17 10.41 -0.73
N ILE A 108 7.86 9.28 -1.38
CA ILE A 108 6.69 8.43 -1.10
C ILE A 108 7.05 7.09 -0.45
N ILE A 109 8.34 6.84 -0.21
CA ILE A 109 8.81 5.58 0.35
C ILE A 109 8.93 5.73 1.87
N ALA A 110 8.04 5.03 2.57
CA ALA A 110 8.01 4.98 4.02
C ALA A 110 9.14 4.11 4.58
N THR A 111 9.68 4.50 5.74
CA THR A 111 10.35 3.53 6.63
C THR A 111 9.30 2.63 7.27
N GLU A 112 9.74 1.52 7.87
CA GLU A 112 8.83 0.62 8.61
C GLU A 112 8.20 1.32 9.82
N ASP A 113 8.95 2.19 10.51
CA ASP A 113 8.46 2.96 11.66
C ASP A 113 7.38 3.96 11.24
N GLU A 114 7.60 4.73 10.16
CA GLU A 114 6.61 5.68 9.62
C GLU A 114 5.33 4.96 9.22
N ALA A 115 5.46 3.80 8.56
CA ALA A 115 4.33 2.99 8.15
C ALA A 115 3.55 2.42 9.35
N PHE A 116 4.24 2.07 10.43
CA PHE A 116 3.62 1.54 11.63
C PHE A 116 2.88 2.62 12.42
N GLU A 117 3.47 3.81 12.57
CA GLU A 117 2.79 4.93 13.21
C GLU A 117 1.58 5.40 12.42
N ALA A 118 1.66 5.42 11.08
CA ALA A 118 0.50 5.64 10.22
C ALA A 118 -0.57 4.56 10.46
N ALA A 119 -0.22 3.28 10.49
CA ALA A 119 -1.19 2.20 10.74
C ALA A 119 -1.95 2.35 12.07
N LYS A 120 -1.26 2.74 13.15
CA LYS A 120 -1.90 3.02 14.45
C LYS A 120 -2.84 4.21 14.38
N ARG A 121 -2.36 5.31 13.76
CA ARG A 121 -3.13 6.54 13.59
C ARG A 121 -4.42 6.28 12.81
N GLU A 122 -4.32 5.65 11.64
CA GLU A 122 -5.46 5.35 10.77
C GLU A 122 -6.47 4.42 11.45
N LEU A 123 -6.01 3.38 12.17
CA LEU A 123 -6.93 2.54 12.95
C LEU A 123 -7.71 3.38 13.96
N GLN A 124 -7.06 4.29 14.68
CA GLN A 124 -7.70 5.10 15.69
C GLN A 124 -8.61 6.19 15.09
N GLU A 125 -8.15 6.93 14.09
CA GLU A 125 -8.90 8.02 13.45
C GLU A 125 -10.14 7.48 12.73
N GLU A 126 -9.98 6.45 11.90
CA GLU A 126 -11.11 5.90 11.12
C GLU A 126 -12.11 5.14 11.98
N THR A 127 -11.69 4.53 13.10
CA THR A 127 -12.54 3.56 13.83
C THR A 127 -12.73 3.81 15.31
N GLY A 128 -11.87 4.60 15.94
CA GLY A 128 -11.81 4.81 17.38
C GLY A 128 -11.22 3.64 18.17
N TYR A 129 -10.64 2.64 17.48
CA TYR A 129 -10.01 1.48 18.12
C TYR A 129 -8.51 1.63 18.27
N VAL A 130 -7.97 1.03 19.33
CA VAL A 130 -6.52 0.86 19.55
C VAL A 130 -6.21 -0.57 19.94
N SER A 131 -4.96 -0.99 19.77
CA SER A 131 -4.46 -2.31 20.18
C SER A 131 -3.06 -2.20 20.75
N ASP A 132 -2.70 -3.13 21.63
CA ASP A 132 -1.32 -3.35 22.09
C ASP A 132 -0.65 -4.52 21.36
N ASP A 133 -1.43 -5.30 20.60
CA ASP A 133 -1.02 -6.56 19.96
C ASP A 133 -0.91 -6.37 18.44
N TRP A 134 0.23 -5.85 18.00
CA TRP A 134 0.51 -5.56 16.59
C TRP A 134 1.50 -6.53 15.99
N LYS A 135 1.33 -6.80 14.69
CA LYS A 135 2.29 -7.54 13.88
C LYS A 135 2.35 -6.98 12.47
N HIS A 136 3.56 -6.75 11.96
CA HIS A 136 3.78 -6.54 10.53
C HIS A 136 3.62 -7.88 9.79
N LEU A 137 2.77 -7.91 8.77
CA LEU A 137 2.49 -9.10 7.99
C LEU A 137 3.29 -9.12 6.70
N MET A 138 3.28 -8.01 5.95
CA MET A 138 3.96 -7.92 4.65
C MET A 138 4.07 -6.46 4.20
N THR A 139 5.09 -6.17 3.39
CA THR A 139 5.16 -4.96 2.58
C THR A 139 5.20 -5.34 1.11
N VAL A 140 4.26 -4.83 0.31
CA VAL A 140 4.12 -5.18 -1.12
C VAL A 140 3.95 -3.95 -2.01
N PRO A 141 4.30 -4.00 -3.30
CA PRO A 141 3.93 -2.95 -4.25
C PRO A 141 2.41 -2.83 -4.37
N ALA A 142 1.89 -1.60 -4.40
CA ALA A 142 0.46 -1.35 -4.64
C ALA A 142 0.05 -1.77 -6.07
N ASN A 143 0.92 -1.48 -7.04
CA ASN A 143 0.80 -1.90 -8.42
C ASN A 143 2.19 -1.92 -9.07
N ALA A 144 2.87 -3.07 -9.04
CA ALA A 144 4.25 -3.20 -9.51
C ALA A 144 4.46 -2.87 -11.00
N THR A 145 3.38 -2.83 -11.79
CA THR A 145 3.44 -2.52 -13.22
C THR A 145 3.50 -1.02 -13.48
N LEU A 146 2.84 -0.21 -12.65
CA LEU A 146 2.61 1.21 -12.95
C LEU A 146 3.07 2.15 -11.83
N SER A 147 3.30 1.65 -10.62
CA SER A 147 3.53 2.48 -9.45
C SER A 147 4.64 1.96 -8.53
N ASN A 148 5.37 2.90 -7.95
CA ASN A 148 6.40 2.66 -6.94
C ASN A 148 5.85 2.73 -5.50
N SER A 149 4.57 3.04 -5.30
CA SER A 149 3.94 3.05 -3.98
C SER A 149 3.93 1.67 -3.35
N ARG A 150 4.15 1.63 -2.04
CA ARG A 150 4.08 0.41 -1.24
C ARG A 150 2.84 0.37 -0.38
N VAL A 151 2.47 -0.84 0.01
CA VAL A 151 1.39 -1.11 0.96
C VAL A 151 1.98 -1.90 2.11
N HIS A 152 1.87 -1.33 3.31
CA HIS A 152 2.36 -1.94 4.53
C HIS A 152 1.18 -2.56 5.27
N ILE A 153 1.18 -3.88 5.38
CA ILE A 153 0.06 -4.65 5.93
C ILE A 153 0.39 -5.04 7.36
N TYR A 154 -0.48 -4.66 8.29
CA TYR A 154 -0.37 -4.99 9.70
C TYR A 154 -1.61 -5.76 10.16
N SER A 155 -1.46 -6.54 11.23
CA SER A 155 -2.58 -7.02 12.03
C SER A 155 -2.58 -6.35 13.40
N ALA A 156 -3.78 -6.09 13.91
CA ALA A 156 -4.03 -5.64 15.26
C ALA A 156 -5.12 -6.53 15.89
N ILE A 157 -4.84 -7.20 16.99
CA ILE A 157 -5.83 -8.06 17.67
C ILE A 157 -6.22 -7.51 19.02
N ASN A 158 -7.29 -8.03 19.62
CA ASN A 158 -7.81 -7.57 20.92
C ASN A 158 -8.02 -6.04 20.94
N CYS A 159 -8.50 -5.49 19.83
CA CYS A 159 -8.67 -4.05 19.68
C CYS A 159 -9.79 -3.57 20.62
N ARG A 160 -9.53 -2.47 21.32
CA ARG A 160 -10.48 -1.84 22.25
C ARG A 160 -10.91 -0.50 21.70
N LYS A 161 -12.22 -0.23 21.75
CA LYS A 161 -12.75 1.08 21.37
C LYS A 161 -12.48 2.09 22.49
N VAL A 162 -11.75 3.16 22.19
CA VAL A 162 -11.32 4.18 23.16
C VAL A 162 -11.84 5.57 22.84
N SER A 163 -12.27 5.80 21.59
CA SER A 163 -12.85 7.06 21.14
C SER A 163 -13.93 6.82 20.07
N ASP A 164 -14.60 7.90 19.68
CA ASP A 164 -15.32 7.94 18.41
C ASP A 164 -14.34 8.19 17.24
N GLN A 165 -14.86 8.19 16.01
CA GLN A 165 -14.06 8.47 14.82
C GLN A 165 -13.59 9.94 14.81
N GLU A 166 -12.35 10.15 14.37
CA GLU A 166 -11.73 11.47 14.14
C GLU A 166 -11.33 11.56 12.67
N LEU A 167 -12.33 11.71 11.79
CA LEU A 167 -12.14 11.71 10.34
C LEU A 167 -11.61 13.05 9.83
N ASP A 168 -10.82 13.00 8.76
CA ASP A 168 -10.43 14.19 7.99
C ASP A 168 -11.66 14.88 7.36
N GLU A 169 -11.57 16.19 7.09
CA GLU A 169 -12.67 16.99 6.52
C GLU A 169 -13.19 16.44 5.17
N THR A 170 -12.35 15.70 4.45
CA THR A 170 -12.66 15.13 3.14
C THR A 170 -13.09 13.66 3.20
N GLU A 171 -13.10 13.06 4.39
CA GLU A 171 -13.34 11.64 4.57
C GLU A 171 -14.78 11.35 5.05
N PHE A 172 -15.41 10.37 4.40
CA PHE A 172 -16.77 9.95 4.71
C PHE A 172 -16.85 8.43 4.73
N LEU A 173 -16.81 7.87 5.94
CA LEU A 173 -16.90 6.43 6.16
C LEU A 173 -17.60 6.11 7.48
N TYR A 174 -18.05 4.86 7.63
CA TYR A 174 -18.52 4.36 8.91
C TYR A 174 -17.93 2.99 9.22
N VAL A 175 -17.75 2.74 10.52
CA VAL A 175 -17.24 1.48 11.05
C VAL A 175 -18.29 0.39 10.96
N LYS A 176 -17.84 -0.83 10.64
CA LYS A 176 -18.63 -2.05 10.66
C LYS A 176 -17.82 -3.20 11.22
N ASN A 177 -18.15 -3.64 12.42
CA ASN A 177 -17.63 -4.88 12.99
C ASN A 177 -18.34 -6.07 12.33
N LEU A 178 -17.57 -7.05 11.88
CA LEU A 178 -18.05 -8.19 11.13
C LEU A 178 -17.51 -9.49 11.73
N PRO A 179 -18.38 -10.45 12.09
CA PRO A 179 -17.94 -11.82 12.28
C PRO A 179 -17.22 -12.32 11.02
N GLU A 180 -16.28 -13.25 11.20
CA GLU A 180 -15.46 -13.77 10.09
C GLU A 180 -16.32 -14.31 8.92
N GLU A 181 -17.43 -14.98 9.23
CA GLU A 181 -18.36 -15.50 8.23
C GLU A 181 -18.94 -14.38 7.36
N ASP A 182 -19.32 -13.25 7.93
CA ASP A 182 -19.87 -12.11 7.21
C ASP A 182 -18.81 -11.39 6.37
N LEU A 183 -17.56 -11.31 6.87
CA LEU A 183 -16.44 -10.81 6.10
C LEU A 183 -16.19 -11.68 4.85
N LEU A 184 -16.15 -13.00 5.02
CA LEU A 184 -15.98 -13.96 3.92
C LEU A 184 -17.12 -13.88 2.91
N ASN A 185 -18.36 -13.75 3.38
CA ASN A 185 -19.53 -13.53 2.52
C ASN A 185 -19.39 -12.27 1.67
N ARG A 186 -18.77 -11.20 2.20
CA ARG A 186 -18.51 -9.96 1.43
C ARG A 186 -17.37 -10.12 0.44
N ILE A 187 -16.29 -10.81 0.81
CA ILE A 187 -15.17 -11.13 -0.09
C ILE A 187 -15.66 -11.96 -1.26
N HIS A 188 -16.37 -13.05 -1.01
CA HIS A 188 -16.88 -13.93 -2.07
C HIS A 188 -18.08 -13.36 -2.81
N GLY A 189 -18.88 -12.52 -2.14
CA GLY A 189 -20.00 -11.78 -2.74
C GLY A 189 -19.60 -10.54 -3.53
N GLY A 190 -18.32 -10.14 -3.51
CA GLY A 190 -17.80 -9.01 -4.26
C GLY A 190 -18.09 -7.62 -3.68
N ASP A 191 -18.49 -7.52 -2.40
CA ASP A 191 -18.66 -6.27 -1.64
C ASP A 191 -17.40 -5.89 -0.82
N PHE A 192 -16.31 -6.63 -1.05
CA PHE A 192 -14.97 -6.38 -0.51
C PHE A 192 -13.97 -6.46 -1.67
N LYS A 193 -13.73 -5.32 -2.32
CA LYS A 193 -13.24 -5.30 -3.71
C LYS A 193 -11.74 -5.09 -3.86
N GLN A 194 -11.09 -4.55 -2.83
CA GLN A 194 -9.67 -4.22 -2.91
C GLN A 194 -8.80 -5.47 -2.71
N SER A 195 -8.06 -5.87 -3.75
CA SER A 195 -7.25 -7.09 -3.77
C SER A 195 -6.22 -7.17 -2.64
N LEU A 196 -5.59 -6.05 -2.28
CA LEU A 196 -4.60 -6.01 -1.20
C LEU A 196 -5.23 -6.15 0.19
N HIS A 197 -6.48 -5.73 0.37
CA HIS A 197 -7.20 -6.02 1.61
C HIS A 197 -7.58 -7.51 1.68
N ILE A 198 -7.94 -8.14 0.56
CA ILE A 198 -8.20 -9.59 0.51
C ILE A 198 -6.92 -10.36 0.85
N LEU A 199 -5.78 -9.96 0.26
CA LEU A 199 -4.46 -10.49 0.62
C LEU A 199 -4.20 -10.34 2.12
N ALA A 200 -4.46 -9.16 2.68
CA ALA A 200 -4.26 -8.89 4.10
C ALA A 200 -5.05 -9.86 4.99
N TYR A 201 -6.32 -10.12 4.67
CA TYR A 201 -7.11 -11.13 5.38
C TYR A 201 -6.45 -12.51 5.34
N TYR A 202 -6.02 -12.99 4.16
CA TYR A 202 -5.41 -14.31 4.05
C TYR A 202 -4.04 -14.39 4.75
N LEU A 203 -3.25 -13.32 4.72
CA LEU A 203 -2.00 -13.22 5.50
C LEU A 203 -2.29 -13.30 7.01
N PHE A 204 -3.33 -12.60 7.48
CA PHE A 204 -3.77 -12.68 8.86
C PHE A 204 -4.13 -14.12 9.24
N LYS A 205 -4.93 -14.82 8.42
CA LYS A 205 -5.33 -16.21 8.68
C LYS A 205 -4.18 -17.21 8.66
N GLU A 206 -3.17 -17.02 7.82
CA GLU A 206 -1.98 -17.87 7.80
C GLU A 206 -1.17 -17.72 9.10
N ASN A 207 -1.11 -16.51 9.65
CA ASN A 207 -0.34 -16.18 10.85
C ASN A 207 -1.03 -16.59 12.18
N GLN A 208 -2.26 -17.10 12.13
CA GLN A 208 -3.03 -17.59 13.28
C GLN A 208 -3.01 -19.13 13.40
N LYS A 209 -2.35 -19.83 12.47
CA LYS A 209 -2.16 -21.30 12.50
C LYS A 209 -0.85 -21.65 13.20
#